data_AF-A0AAW2X6I9-F1
#
_entry.id   AF-A0AAW2X6I9-F1
#
_cell.length_a   1.000
_cell.length_b   1.000
_cell.length_c   1.000
_cell.angle_alpha   90.00
_cell.angle_beta   90.00
_cell.angle_gamma   90.00
#
_symmetry.space_group_name_H-M   'P 1'
#
loop_
_entity.id
_entity.type
_entity.pdbx_description
1 polymer ?
#
loop_
_entity_poly.entity_id
_entity_poly.type
_entity_poly.pdbx_seq_one_letter_code
_entity_poly.pdbx_strand_id
1 'polypeptide(L)'
;MAPYEALYGRRCRSPVCWDIEGLRQLEGPELVQETVEKIQIVKKCLKAAQDRQKSYVDKHRREMEYEVGDKVFLKGLAIGREF
;
A
#
# COMPACT_ATOMS: atom_id res chain seq x y z
N MET A 1 17.28 -13.08 -8.81
CA MET A 1 17.14 -13.42 -10.25
C MET A 1 15.75 -13.95 -10.45
N ALA A 2 14.97 -13.39 -11.39
CA ALA A 2 13.60 -13.87 -11.63
C ALA A 2 13.65 -15.26 -12.30
N PRO A 3 12.66 -16.16 -12.06
CA PRO A 3 12.69 -17.54 -12.59
C PRO A 3 12.93 -17.65 -14.10
N TYR A 4 12.40 -16.71 -14.88
CA TYR A 4 12.58 -16.66 -16.33
C TYR A 4 14.04 -16.37 -16.75
N GLU A 5 14.75 -15.50 -16.04
CA GLU A 5 16.15 -15.16 -16.35
C GLU A 5 17.08 -16.36 -16.14
N ALA A 6 16.78 -17.18 -15.12
CA ALA A 6 17.51 -18.41 -14.84
C ALA A 6 17.27 -19.49 -15.91
N LEU A 7 16.05 -19.59 -16.45
CA LEU A 7 15.69 -20.61 -17.45
C LEU A 7 16.20 -20.27 -18.86
N TYR A 8 16.16 -19.00 -19.25
CA TYR A 8 16.41 -18.59 -20.63
C TYR A 8 17.67 -17.75 -20.82
N GLY A 9 18.35 -17.36 -19.73
CA GLY A 9 19.54 -16.51 -19.81
C GLY A 9 19.28 -15.12 -20.42
N ARG A 10 18.01 -14.73 -20.58
CA ARG A 10 17.58 -13.44 -21.12
C ARG A 10 16.80 -12.67 -20.07
N ARG A 11 17.02 -11.35 -20.05
CA ARG A 11 16.26 -10.42 -19.21
C ARG A 11 14.77 -10.51 -19.57
N CYS A 12 13.91 -10.62 -18.57
CA CYS A 12 12.46 -10.59 -18.77
C CYS A 12 12.04 -9.33 -19.53
N ARG A 13 11.34 -9.48 -20.66
CA ARG A 13 10.57 -8.39 -21.28
C ARG A 13 9.10 -8.54 -20.88
N SER A 14 8.80 -8.26 -19.62
CA SER A 14 7.41 -8.10 -19.17
C SER A 14 6.93 -6.69 -19.50
N PRO A 15 5.63 -6.45 -19.78
CA PRO A 15 5.07 -5.10 -19.90
C PRO A 15 5.31 -4.24 -18.64
N VAL A 16 5.44 -4.89 -17.48
CA VAL A 16 5.81 -4.23 -16.21
C VAL A 16 7.31 -3.90 -16.16
N CYS A 17 8.11 -4.53 -17.01
CA CYS A 17 9.55 -4.31 -17.19
C CYS A 17 9.86 -3.50 -18.45
N TRP A 18 8.88 -2.84 -19.07
CA TRP A 18 9.16 -1.72 -19.95
C TRP A 18 9.81 -0.65 -19.08
N ASP A 19 11.13 -0.61 -19.16
CA ASP A 19 11.91 0.41 -18.50
C ASP A 19 11.36 1.77 -18.93
N ILE A 20 11.40 2.74 -18.02
CA ILE A 20 10.98 4.12 -18.31
C ILE A 20 11.77 4.65 -19.52
N GLU A 21 12.96 4.10 -19.76
CA GLU A 21 13.80 4.33 -20.94
C GLU A 21 13.16 3.87 -22.26
N GLY A 22 12.43 2.76 -22.29
CA GLY A 22 11.70 2.30 -23.47
C GLY A 22 10.49 3.19 -23.79
N LEU A 23 9.84 3.72 -22.74
CA LEU A 23 8.82 4.76 -22.87
C LEU A 23 9.42 6.10 -23.35
N ARG A 24 10.61 6.50 -22.89
CA ARG A 24 11.34 7.70 -23.39
C ARG A 24 11.73 7.62 -24.85
N GLN A 25 12.01 6.42 -25.36
CA GLN A 25 12.34 6.23 -26.77
C GLN A 25 11.10 6.26 -27.67
N LEU A 26 9.94 5.85 -27.17
CA LEU A 26 8.70 5.76 -27.95
C LEU A 26 7.86 7.03 -27.86
N GLU A 27 7.79 7.62 -26.65
CA GLU A 27 7.05 8.84 -26.34
C GLU A 27 8.05 9.89 -25.87
N GLY A 28 8.00 11.07 -26.47
CA GLY A 28 9.00 12.12 -26.29
C GLY A 28 9.29 12.51 -24.83
N PRO A 29 10.43 13.17 -24.59
CA PRO A 29 10.92 13.45 -23.24
C PRO A 29 9.96 14.28 -22.39
N GLU A 30 9.11 15.13 -22.98
CA GLU A 30 8.09 15.90 -22.23
C GLU A 30 7.02 14.99 -21.61
N LEU A 31 6.48 14.03 -22.38
CA LEU A 31 5.44 13.11 -21.91
C LEU A 31 5.96 12.20 -20.79
N VAL A 32 7.23 11.79 -20.87
CA VAL A 32 7.85 11.02 -19.80
C VAL A 32 7.99 11.84 -18.52
N GLN A 33 8.38 13.11 -18.60
CA GLN A 33 8.48 13.95 -17.41
C GLN A 33 7.11 14.14 -16.76
N GLU A 34 6.09 14.45 -17.56
CA GLU A 34 4.72 14.64 -17.05
C GLU A 34 4.17 13.37 -16.39
N THR A 35 4.41 12.20 -16.98
CA THR A 35 3.98 10.91 -16.41
C THR A 35 4.73 10.58 -15.12
N VAL A 36 6.03 10.84 -15.05
CA VAL A 36 6.83 10.64 -13.83
C VAL A 36 6.30 11.51 -12.69
N GLU A 37 5.99 12.79 -12.95
CA GLU A 37 5.42 13.70 -11.95
C GLU A 37 4.06 13.20 -11.42
N LYS A 38 3.16 12.78 -12.33
CA LYS A 38 1.87 12.20 -11.96
C LYS A 38 2.02 10.93 -11.13
N ILE A 39 2.95 10.05 -11.51
CA ILE A 39 3.25 8.83 -10.74
C ILE A 39 3.76 9.17 -9.33
N GLN A 40 4.60 10.20 -9.19
CA GLN A 40 5.07 10.64 -7.88
C GLN A 40 3.94 11.15 -6.99
N ILE A 41 2.99 11.90 -7.56
CA ILE A 41 1.79 12.37 -6.83
C ILE A 41 0.97 11.18 -6.35
N VAL A 42 0.67 10.23 -7.24
CA VAL A 42 -0.11 9.02 -6.90
C VAL A 42 0.57 8.21 -5.79
N LYS A 43 1.90 8.03 -5.87
CA LYS A 43 2.68 7.34 -4.83
C LYS A 43 2.58 8.06 -3.47
N LYS A 44 2.67 9.39 -3.45
CA LYS A 44 2.51 10.18 -2.20
C LYS A 44 1.11 10.01 -1.61
N CYS A 45 0.07 10.08 -2.43
CA CYS A 45 -1.31 9.90 -1.99
C CYS A 45 -1.56 8.49 -1.43
N LEU A 46 -1.07 7.45 -2.11
CA LEU A 46 -1.16 6.06 -1.65
C LEU A 46 -0.46 5.87 -0.30
N LYS A 47 0.75 6.40 -0.15
CA LYS A 47 1.51 6.33 1.09
C LYS A 47 0.77 7.03 2.24
N ALA A 48 0.26 8.23 2.01
CA ALA A 48 -0.53 8.95 3.02
C ALA A 48 -1.80 8.20 3.44
N ALA A 49 -2.50 7.55 2.49
CA ALA A 49 -3.66 6.72 2.80
C ALA A 49 -3.27 5.49 3.64
N GLN A 50 -2.20 4.80 3.27
CA GLN A 50 -1.67 3.66 4.04
C GLN A 50 -1.26 4.07 5.46
N ASP A 51 -0.56 5.19 5.60
CA ASP A 51 -0.12 5.70 6.91
C ASP A 51 -1.33 6.05 7.80
N ARG A 52 -2.39 6.65 7.23
CA ARG A 52 -3.66 6.90 7.96
C ARG A 52 -4.32 5.61 8.42
N GLN A 53 -4.41 4.62 7.55
CA GLN A 53 -5.01 3.33 7.88
C GLN A 53 -4.19 2.61 8.97
N LYS A 54 -2.86 2.65 8.86
CA LYS A 54 -1.95 2.07 9.84
C LYS A 54 -2.07 2.77 11.20
N SER A 55 -2.14 4.10 11.23
CA SER A 55 -2.40 4.89 12.45
C SER A 55 -3.69 4.47 13.16
N TYR A 56 -4.78 4.26 12.43
CA TYR A 56 -6.05 3.81 13.01
C TYR A 56 -5.92 2.39 13.61
N VAL A 57 -5.31 1.47 12.86
CA VAL A 57 -5.09 0.09 13.32
C VAL A 57 -4.14 0.04 14.52
N ASP A 58 -3.06 0.82 14.51
CA ASP A 58 -2.07 0.85 15.60
C ASP A 58 -2.67 1.45 16.88
N LYS A 59 -3.55 2.46 16.78
CA LYS A 59 -4.30 2.99 17.94
C LYS A 59 -5.21 1.94 18.58
N HIS A 60 -5.78 1.05 17.77
CA HIS A 60 -6.72 0.02 18.22
C HIS A 60 -6.03 -1.31 18.57
N ARG A 61 -4.73 -1.42 18.29
CA ARG A 61 -3.88 -2.58 18.64
C ARG A 61 -3.05 -2.38 19.91
N ARG A 62 -2.86 -1.13 20.37
CA ARG A 62 -2.26 -0.86 21.67
C ARG A 62 -3.26 -1.22 22.77
N GLU A 63 -2.78 -1.79 23.87
CA GLU A 63 -3.59 -1.92 25.09
C GLU A 63 -4.05 -0.50 25.47
N MET A 64 -5.36 -0.29 25.50
CA MET A 64 -5.95 1.01 25.77
C MET A 64 -5.97 1.20 27.29
N GLU A 65 -5.21 2.18 27.78
CA GLU A 65 -5.23 2.58 29.19
C GLU A 65 -6.41 3.53 29.41
N TYR A 66 -7.19 3.30 30.47
CA TYR A 66 -8.37 4.09 30.83
C TYR A 66 -8.18 4.69 32.21
N GLU A 67 -8.64 5.93 32.40
CA GLU A 67 -8.63 6.57 33.72
C GLU A 67 -9.97 6.38 34.45
N VAL A 68 -9.94 6.55 35.78
CA VAL A 68 -11.14 6.44 36.61
C VAL A 68 -12.12 7.57 36.26
N GLY A 69 -13.24 7.22 35.63
CA GLY A 69 -14.27 8.18 35.16
C GLY A 69 -14.58 8.06 33.68
N ASP A 70 -13.77 7.34 32.90
CA ASP A 70 -14.00 7.12 31.47
C ASP A 70 -15.20 6.21 31.21
N LYS A 71 -16.02 6.57 30.21
CA LYS A 71 -17.14 5.75 29.74
C LYS A 71 -16.66 4.82 28.62
N VAL A 72 -16.59 3.53 28.90
CA VAL A 72 -16.15 2.49 27.95
C VAL A 72 -17.25 1.48 27.65
N PHE A 73 -17.22 0.90 26.44
CA PHE A 73 -18.11 -0.20 26.08
C PHE A 73 -17.45 -1.52 26.41
N LEU A 74 -18.11 -2.31 27.26
CA LEU A 74 -17.66 -3.67 27.57
C LEU A 74 -17.99 -4.61 26.41
N LYS A 75 -17.05 -5.49 26.06
CA LYS A 75 -17.28 -6.52 25.06
C LYS A 75 -18.26 -7.55 25.62
N GLY A 76 -19.52 -7.49 25.19
CA GLY A 76 -20.52 -8.49 25.53
C GLY A 76 -20.22 -9.83 24.83
N LEU A 77 -20.02 -10.89 25.62
CA LEU A 77 -20.18 -12.25 25.11
C LEU A 77 -21.68 -12.52 25.03
N ALA A 78 -22.21 -12.66 23.81
CA ALA A 78 -23.56 -13.17 23.60
C ALA A 78 -23.59 -14.64 24.01
N ILE A 79 -23.83 -14.90 25.30
CA ILE A 79 -24.20 -16.23 25.78
C ILE A 79 -25.71 -16.31 25.56
N GLY A 80 -26.13 -17.01 24.52
CA GLY A 80 -27.52 -17.39 24.36
C GLY A 80 -27.95 -18.20 25.58
N ARG A 81 -28.76 -17.59 26.46
CA ARG A 81 -29.51 -18.32 27.47
C ARG A 81 -30.81 -18.77 26.83
N GLU A 82 -30.83 -20.01 26.38
CA GLU A 82 -32.05 -20.81 26.44
C GLU A 82 -32.25 -21.22 27.91
N PHE A 83 -33.36 -20.78 28.50
CA PHE A 83 -34.25 -21.51 29.41
C PHE A 83 -35.43 -20.61 29.76
#